data_AF-A0A2H0UQX2-F1
#
_entry.id   AF-A0A2H0UQX2-F1
#
_cell.length_a   1.000
_cell.length_b   1.000
_cell.length_c   1.000
_cell.angle_alpha   90.00
_cell.angle_beta   90.00
_cell.angle_gamma   90.00
#
_symmetry.space_group_name_H-M   'P 1'
#
loop_
_entity.id
_entity.type
_entity.pdbx_description
1 polymer ?
#
loop_
_entity_poly.entity_id
_entity_poly.type
_entity_poly.pdbx_seq_one_letter_code
_entity_poly.pdbx_strand_id
1 'polypeptide(L)' 'MMTPKEKKGLKDSLNTAHGDYERGLKSRAFFKTHDNMLSDDLVQDTFMKTWIYLAKGGRIDIM' A
#
# COMPACT_ATOMS: atom_id res chain seq x y z
N MET A 1 -16.00 14.38 4.34
CA MET A 1 -15.97 13.29 3.35
C MET A 1 -15.07 13.72 2.21
N MET A 2 -14.18 12.84 1.76
CA MET A 2 -13.31 13.13 0.62
C MET A 2 -14.11 13.16 -0.68
N THR A 3 -13.79 14.09 -1.58
CA THR A 3 -14.47 14.21 -2.87
C THR A 3 -14.09 13.06 -3.80
N PRO A 4 -14.94 12.72 -4.80
CA PRO A 4 -14.60 11.69 -5.78
C PRO A 4 -13.28 11.96 -6.53
N LYS A 5 -12.95 13.24 -6.78
CA LYS A 5 -11.73 13.65 -7.48
C LYS A 5 -10.47 13.40 -6.62
N GLU A 6 -10.52 13.76 -5.35
CA GLU A 6 -9.42 13.49 -4.40
C GLU A 6 -9.24 11.98 -4.19
N LYS A 7 -10.33 11.22 -4.09
CA LYS A 7 -10.29 9.76 -3.98
C LYS A 7 -9.59 9.11 -5.17
N LYS A 8 -9.86 9.61 -6.37
CA LYS A 8 -9.21 9.15 -7.60
C LYS A 8 -7.71 9.47 -7.58
N GLY A 9 -7.33 10.71 -7.25
CA GLY A 9 -5.92 11.11 -7.17
C GLY A 9 -5.11 10.29 -6.15
N LEU A 10 -5.69 9.99 -4.98
CA LEU A 10 -5.06 9.11 -4.00
C LEU A 10 -4.93 7.67 -4.50
N LYS A 11 -5.96 7.15 -5.17
CA LYS A 11 -5.90 5.79 -5.74
C LYS A 11 -4.80 5.70 -6.79
N ASP A 12 -4.69 6.69 -7.67
CA ASP A 12 -3.66 6.74 -8.70
C ASP A 12 -2.26 6.79 -8.08
N SER A 13 -2.07 7.63 -7.05
CA SER A 13 -0.81 7.71 -6.29
C SER A 13 -0.47 6.40 -5.58
N LEU A 14 -1.45 5.74 -4.97
CA LEU A 14 -1.26 4.45 -4.30
C LEU A 14 -0.92 3.33 -5.29
N ASN A 15 -1.51 3.35 -6.49
CA ASN A 15 -1.18 2.39 -7.55
C ASN A 15 0.26 2.57 -8.04
N THR A 16 0.71 3.83 -8.23
CA THR A 16 2.11 4.11 -8.56
C THR A 16 3.04 3.62 -7.46
N ALA A 17 2.73 3.93 -6.19
CA ALA A 17 3.52 3.45 -5.06
C ALA A 17 3.55 1.90 -4.98
N HIS A 18 2.45 1.21 -5.31
CA HIS A 18 2.46 -0.24 -5.41
C HIS A 18 3.46 -0.72 -6.46
N GLY A 19 3.37 -0.21 -7.69
CA GLY A 19 4.30 -0.58 -8.76
C GLY A 19 5.77 -0.33 -8.43
N ASP A 20 6.07 0.79 -7.76
CA ASP A 20 7.44 1.19 -7.43
C ASP A 20 8.03 0.37 -6.27
N TYR A 21 7.24 0.03 -5.26
CA TYR A 21 7.74 -0.55 -4.00
C TYR A 21 7.41 -2.03 -3.78
N GLU A 22 6.46 -2.62 -4.51
CA GLU A 22 6.02 -4.01 -4.33
C GLU A 22 7.19 -4.99 -4.28
N ARG A 23 8.10 -4.94 -5.27
CA ARG A 23 9.23 -5.89 -5.35
C ARG A 23 10.15 -5.82 -4.13
N GLY A 24 10.46 -4.60 -3.68
CA GLY A 24 11.32 -4.38 -2.51
C GLY A 24 10.65 -4.85 -1.22
N LEU A 25 9.36 -4.53 -1.05
CA LEU A 25 8.58 -4.96 0.10
C LEU A 25 8.41 -6.48 0.14
N LYS A 26 8.16 -7.13 -1.01
CA LYS A 26 8.08 -8.58 -1.14
C LYS A 26 9.40 -9.24 -0.78
N SER A 27 10.52 -8.73 -1.30
CA SER A 27 11.85 -9.26 -0.97
C SER A 27 12.14 -9.18 0.54
N ARG A 28 11.80 -8.04 1.17
CA ARG A 28 11.93 -7.87 2.62
C ARG A 28 11.01 -8.81 3.40
N ALA A 29 9.76 -8.97 2.98
CA ALA A 29 8.81 -9.88 3.61
C ALA A 29 9.31 -11.33 3.51
N PHE A 30 9.76 -11.75 2.33
CA PHE A 30 10.31 -13.08 2.09
C PHE A 30 11.54 -13.36 2.95
N PHE A 31 12.45 -12.40 3.09
CA PHE A 31 13.61 -12.56 3.97
C PHE A 31 13.21 -12.82 5.44
N LYS A 32 12.03 -12.37 5.87
CA LYS A 32 11.53 -12.57 7.23
C LYS A 32 10.70 -13.85 7.37
N THR A 33 9.86 -14.16 6.39
CA THR A 33 8.90 -15.27 6.47
C THR A 33 9.42 -16.57 5.87
N HIS A 34 10.37 -16.48 4.93
CA HIS A 34 10.84 -17.57 4.07
C HIS A 34 9.70 -18.26 3.28
N ASP A 35 8.60 -17.55 3.06
CA ASP A 35 7.42 -18.06 2.37
C ASP A 35 6.98 -17.04 1.31
N ASN A 36 6.99 -17.45 0.04
CA ASN A 36 6.63 -16.59 -1.08
C ASN A 36 5.15 -16.17 -1.07
N MET A 37 4.25 -17.09 -0.76
CA MET A 37 2.81 -16.83 -0.76
C MET A 37 2.45 -15.88 0.38
N LEU A 38 2.96 -16.16 1.58
CA LEU A 38 2.76 -15.27 2.73
C LEU A 38 3.38 -13.88 2.50
N SER A 39 4.51 -13.82 1.79
CA SER A 39 5.14 -12.53 1.46
C SER A 39 4.27 -11.68 0.53
N ASP A 40 3.64 -12.31 -0.46
CA ASP A 40 2.72 -11.63 -1.37
C ASP A 40 1.48 -11.13 -0.64
N ASP A 41 0.88 -11.98 0.19
CA ASP A 41 -0.30 -11.64 0.98
C ASP A 41 -0.02 -10.46 1.93
N LEU A 42 1.15 -10.45 2.60
CA LEU A 42 1.54 -9.36 3.50
C LEU A 42 1.69 -8.03 2.78
N VAL A 43 2.27 -8.02 1.57
CA VAL A 43 2.41 -6.79 0.77
C VAL A 43 1.04 -6.30 0.34
N GLN A 44 0.18 -7.17 -0.20
CA GLN A 44 -1.17 -6.80 -0.61
C GLN A 44 -2.00 -6.25 0.55
N ASP A 45 -2.02 -6.94 1.70
CA ASP A 45 -2.73 -6.51 2.89
C ASP A 45 -2.24 -5.14 3.39
N THR A 46 -0.93 -4.87 3.30
CA THR A 46 -0.35 -3.57 3.65
C THR A 46 -0.89 -2.45 2.76
N PHE A 47 -0.96 -2.63 1.45
CA PHE A 47 -1.53 -1.63 0.55
C PHE A 47 -3.04 -1.45 0.75
N MET A 48 -3.77 -2.53 1.03
CA MET A 48 -5.21 -2.46 1.32
C MET A 48 -5.49 -1.72 2.62
N LYS A 49 -4.73 -1.96 3.68
CA LYS A 49 -4.81 -1.22 4.95
C LYS A 49 -4.50 0.26 4.75
N THR A 50 -3.46 0.57 3.98
CA THR A 50 -3.09 1.94 3.61
C THR A 50 -4.23 2.64 2.88
N TRP A 51 -4.85 1.98 1.90
CA TRP A 51 -6.00 2.52 1.19
C TRP A 51 -7.18 2.82 2.13
N ILE A 52 -7.52 1.88 3.02
CA ILE A 52 -8.62 2.06 3.97
C ILE A 52 -8.36 3.26 4.89
N TYR A 53 -7.12 3.42 5.35
CA TYR A 53 -6.71 4.55 6.18
C TYR A 53 -6.85 5.89 5.44
N LEU A 54 -6.26 5.99 4.24
CA LEU A 54 -6.29 7.21 3.42
C LEU A 54 -7.72 7.55 2.97
N ALA A 55 -8.52 6.57 2.56
CA ALA A 55 -9.90 6.77 2.12
C ALA A 55 -10.82 7.28 3.24
N LYS A 56 -10.46 7.04 4.50
CA LYS A 56 -11.16 7.58 5.68
C LYS A 56 -10.68 8.98 6.09
N GLY A 57 -9.78 9.59 5.30
CA GLY A 57 -9.22 10.92 5.57
C GLY A 57 -7.95 10.90 6.41
N GLY A 58 -7.34 9.71 6.60
CA GLY A 58 -6.02 9.58 7.18
C GLY A 58 -4.97 10.31 6.34
N ARG A 59 -3.91 10.79 6.99
CA ARG A 59 -2.81 11.51 6.34
C ARG A 59 -1.50 10.82 6.71
N ILE A 60 -0.62 10.68 5.72
CA ILE A 60 0.72 10.18 5.93
C ILE A 60 1.63 11.41 5.86
N ASP A 61 1.95 11.96 7.01
CA ASP A 61 2.94 13.02 7.10
C ASP A 61 4.34 12.37 7.10
N ILE A 62 5.19 12.81 6.19
CA ILE A 62 6.60 12.46 6.20
C ILE A 62 7.24 13.36 7.27
N MET A 63 7.65 12.75 8.39
CA MET A 63 8.45 13.43 9.41
C MET A 63 9.85 13.74 8.89
#